data_AF-A0A953KJ34-F1
#
_entry.id   AF-A0A953KJ34-F1
#
_cell.length_a   1.000
_cell.length_b   1.000
_cell.length_c   1.000
_cell.angle_alpha   90.00
_cell.angle_beta   90.00
_cell.angle_gamma   90.00
#
_symmetry.space_group_name_H-M   'P 1'
#
loop_
_entity.id
_entity.type
_entity.pdbx_description
1 polymer ?
#
loop_
_entity_poly.entity_id
_entity_poly.type
_entity_poly.pdbx_seq_one_letter_code
_entity_poly.pdbx_strand_id
1 'polypeptide(L)'
;MISEALKAKTKEDVIDFIRQRLSFDDILDGHLRYVDMQTFKNEHRRFDMSGYEAETGKCTVNNMAILNLFADLGIYDFTCYLFLDFYKGTSTLYLKYFLESENLEFDLTGLGTTEIIYLIFQKTIFSDKPKRRRF
;
A
#
# COMPACT_ATOMS: atom_id res chain seq x y z
N MET A 1 16.50 9.67 -1.84
CA MET A 1 15.93 10.90 -2.45
C MET A 1 14.46 11.10 -2.05
N ILE A 2 13.46 10.45 -2.66
CA ILE A 2 12.03 10.68 -2.31
C ILE A 2 11.64 10.07 -0.95
N SER A 3 12.04 8.83 -0.68
CA SER A 3 11.71 8.15 0.60
C SER A 3 12.35 8.82 1.83
N GLU A 4 13.58 9.31 1.70
CA GLU A 4 14.27 10.06 2.77
C GLU A 4 13.58 11.39 3.08
N ALA A 5 13.09 12.09 2.04
CA ALA A 5 12.30 13.30 2.22
C ALA A 5 10.95 13.01 2.92
N LEU A 6 10.33 11.88 2.63
CA LEU A 6 9.11 11.43 3.32
C LEU A 6 9.37 11.08 4.79
N LYS A 7 10.54 10.52 5.15
CA LYS A 7 10.89 10.17 6.54
C LYS A 7 10.99 11.40 7.45
N ALA A 8 11.29 12.58 6.88
CA ALA A 8 11.41 13.84 7.61
C ALA A 8 10.08 14.59 7.80
N LYS A 9 8.99 14.11 7.18
CA LYS A 9 7.66 14.74 7.26
C LYS A 9 6.88 14.31 8.50
N THR A 10 5.85 15.08 8.84
CA THR A 10 4.89 14.70 9.88
C THR A 10 4.07 13.49 9.43
N LYS A 11 3.43 12.80 10.38
CA LYS A 11 2.54 11.67 10.07
C LYS A 11 1.39 12.12 9.17
N GLU A 12 0.83 13.29 9.45
CA GLU A 12 -0.28 13.89 8.71
C GLU A 12 0.12 14.14 7.25
N ASP A 13 1.28 14.75 7.01
CA ASP A 13 1.79 15.01 5.67
C ASP A 13 2.00 13.72 4.87
N VAL A 14 2.50 12.65 5.53
CA VAL A 14 2.69 11.35 4.87
C VAL A 14 1.34 10.70 4.56
N ILE A 15 0.37 10.79 5.46
CA ILE A 15 -0.99 10.31 5.23
C ILE A 15 -1.62 11.02 4.03
N ASP A 16 -1.45 12.33 3.92
CA ASP A 16 -1.97 13.11 2.80
C ASP A 16 -1.27 12.77 1.49
N PHE A 17 0.05 12.54 1.52
CA PHE A 17 0.78 12.01 0.37
C PHE A 17 0.23 10.64 -0.08
N ILE A 18 -0.04 9.73 0.86
CA ILE A 18 -0.63 8.42 0.53
C ILE A 18 -2.00 8.61 -0.11
N ARG A 19 -2.86 9.47 0.45
CA ARG A 19 -4.20 9.76 -0.12
C ARG A 19 -4.11 10.31 -1.54
N GLN A 20 -3.24 11.29 -1.77
CA GLN A 20 -3.02 11.87 -3.09
C GLN A 20 -2.53 10.82 -4.10
N ARG A 21 -1.75 9.84 -3.66
CA ARG A 21 -1.29 8.76 -4.56
C ARG A 21 -2.35 7.68 -4.81
N LEU A 22 -3.35 7.59 -3.94
CA LEU A 22 -4.50 6.69 -4.10
C LEU A 22 -5.64 7.33 -4.91
N SER A 23 -5.67 8.65 -5.11
CA SER A 23 -6.66 9.28 -5.97
C SER A 23 -6.47 8.87 -7.43
N PHE A 24 -7.55 8.85 -8.21
CA PHE A 24 -7.47 8.55 -9.64
C PHE A 24 -6.80 9.70 -10.39
N ASP A 25 -5.83 9.39 -11.24
CA ASP A 25 -5.20 10.36 -12.13
C ASP A 25 -6.23 10.93 -13.12
N ASP A 26 -6.10 12.23 -13.42
CA ASP A 26 -6.92 12.97 -14.40
C ASP A 26 -6.89 12.36 -15.82
N ILE A 27 -6.00 11.40 -16.10
CA ILE A 27 -5.92 10.70 -17.40
C ILE A 27 -7.18 9.86 -17.68
N LEU A 28 -7.92 9.45 -16.64
CA LEU A 28 -9.19 8.70 -16.78
C LEU A 28 -10.40 9.62 -17.04
N ASP A 29 -10.32 10.94 -16.77
CA ASP A 29 -11.42 11.88 -16.99
C ASP A 29 -11.87 11.91 -18.47
N GLY A 30 -10.93 11.75 -19.41
CA GLY A 30 -11.22 11.80 -20.84
C GLY A 30 -11.98 10.59 -21.41
N HIS A 31 -12.01 9.48 -20.68
CA HIS A 31 -12.59 8.20 -21.15
C HIS A 31 -13.95 7.86 -20.52
N LEU A 32 -14.35 8.55 -19.45
CA LEU A 32 -15.59 8.28 -18.72
C LEU A 32 -16.68 9.26 -19.12
N ARG A 33 -17.50 8.90 -20.11
CA ARG A 33 -18.56 9.78 -20.65
C ARG A 33 -19.79 9.96 -19.73
N TYR A 34 -19.91 9.18 -18.65
CA TYR A 34 -21.12 9.09 -17.82
C TYR A 34 -20.88 9.03 -16.31
N VAL A 35 -19.66 9.27 -15.85
CA VAL A 35 -19.37 9.28 -14.41
C VAL A 35 -19.42 10.73 -13.92
N ASP A 36 -20.10 10.96 -12.78
CA ASP A 36 -20.02 12.25 -12.10
C ASP A 36 -18.56 12.49 -11.68
N MET A 37 -17.91 13.38 -12.42
CA MET A 37 -16.49 13.66 -12.30
C MET A 37 -16.13 14.20 -10.91
N GLN A 38 -17.09 14.81 -10.20
CA GLN A 38 -16.87 15.32 -8.85
C GLN A 38 -16.93 14.18 -7.81
N THR A 39 -17.81 13.20 -8.02
CA THR A 39 -17.82 11.97 -7.22
C THR A 39 -16.59 11.11 -7.50
N PHE A 40 -16.20 10.95 -8.78
CA PHE A 40 -15.03 10.17 -9.18
C PHE A 40 -13.71 10.73 -8.67
N LYS A 41 -13.52 12.06 -8.69
CA LYS A 41 -12.35 12.72 -8.11
C LYS A 41 -12.25 12.54 -6.59
N ASN A 42 -13.38 12.30 -5.93
CA ASN A 42 -13.42 11.98 -4.51
C ASN A 42 -13.24 10.48 -4.23
N GLU A 43 -13.33 9.63 -5.25
CA GLU A 43 -13.04 8.21 -5.11
C GLU A 43 -11.52 7.96 -5.02
N HIS A 44 -11.15 7.07 -4.11
CA HIS A 44 -9.78 6.67 -3.88
C HIS A 44 -9.68 5.17 -4.11
N ARG A 45 -8.56 4.71 -4.68
CA ARG A 45 -8.22 3.29 -4.70
C ARG A 45 -8.11 2.80 -3.26
N ARG A 46 -8.84 1.73 -2.91
CA ARG A 46 -8.89 1.16 -1.57
C ARG A 46 -8.68 -0.34 -1.64
N PHE A 47 -8.01 -0.88 -0.63
CA PHE A 47 -7.96 -2.33 -0.48
C PHE A 47 -9.37 -2.88 -0.33
N ASP A 48 -9.63 -3.99 -0.98
CA ASP A 48 -10.77 -4.83 -0.67
C ASP A 48 -10.49 -5.52 0.67
N MET A 49 -10.97 -4.89 1.75
CA MET A 49 -10.77 -5.34 3.12
C MET A 49 -11.51 -6.63 3.44
N SER A 50 -12.51 -6.99 2.62
CA SER A 50 -13.39 -8.10 2.91
C SER A 50 -12.71 -9.45 2.70
N GLY A 51 -11.78 -9.50 1.73
CA GLY A 51 -11.18 -10.75 1.28
C GLY A 51 -12.10 -11.65 0.48
N TYR A 52 -13.35 -11.24 0.22
CA TYR A 52 -14.30 -12.02 -0.58
C TYR A 52 -14.11 -11.70 -2.05
N GLU A 53 -14.01 -12.74 -2.87
CA GLU A 53 -13.86 -12.60 -4.31
C GLU A 53 -14.87 -13.45 -5.07
N ALA A 54 -15.43 -12.87 -6.15
CA ALA A 54 -16.29 -13.59 -7.08
C ALA A 54 -15.49 -14.45 -8.06
N GLU A 55 -14.22 -14.10 -8.27
CA GLU A 55 -13.29 -14.76 -9.18
C GLU A 55 -11.99 -15.02 -8.40
N THR A 56 -11.47 -16.24 -8.50
CA THR A 56 -10.27 -16.64 -7.74
C THR A 56 -9.07 -15.73 -8.05
N GLY A 57 -8.44 -15.20 -7.01
CA GLY A 57 -7.25 -14.34 -7.06
C GLY A 57 -7.53 -12.86 -7.33
N LYS A 58 -8.78 -12.46 -7.56
CA LYS A 58 -9.14 -11.06 -7.88
C LYS A 58 -8.84 -10.11 -6.72
N CYS A 59 -9.13 -10.53 -5.47
CA CYS A 59 -8.86 -9.70 -4.30
C CYS A 59 -7.35 -9.47 -4.15
N THR A 60 -6.56 -10.55 -4.27
CA THR A 60 -5.09 -10.49 -4.19
C THR A 60 -4.49 -9.59 -5.26
N VAL A 61 -4.91 -9.74 -6.52
CA VAL A 61 -4.39 -8.94 -7.64
C VAL A 61 -4.73 -7.46 -7.45
N ASN A 62 -5.97 -7.14 -7.06
CA ASN A 62 -6.39 -5.76 -6.82
C ASN A 62 -5.61 -5.12 -5.67
N ASN A 63 -5.51 -5.79 -4.53
CA ASN A 63 -4.83 -5.25 -3.36
C ASN A 63 -3.32 -5.10 -3.61
N MET A 64 -2.71 -6.04 -4.33
CA MET A 64 -1.32 -5.93 -4.75
C MET A 64 -1.11 -4.75 -5.71
N ALA A 65 -2.02 -4.49 -6.64
CA ALA A 65 -1.92 -3.35 -7.55
C ALA A 65 -1.93 -2.01 -6.79
N ILE A 66 -2.74 -1.90 -5.73
CA ILE A 66 -2.79 -0.70 -4.88
C ILE A 66 -1.48 -0.52 -4.11
N LEU A 67 -0.94 -1.59 -3.53
CA LEU A 67 0.34 -1.50 -2.82
C LEU A 67 1.50 -1.16 -3.77
N ASN A 68 1.47 -1.71 -4.99
CA ASN A 68 2.47 -1.47 -6.03
C ASN A 68 2.53 0.00 -6.50
N LEU A 69 1.50 0.81 -6.23
CA LEU A 69 1.59 2.26 -6.46
C LEU A 69 2.77 2.89 -5.72
N PHE A 70 3.25 2.27 -4.63
CA PHE A 70 4.35 2.76 -3.79
C PHE A 70 5.66 1.99 -3.99
N ALA A 71 5.74 1.10 -4.99
CA ALA A 71 6.90 0.26 -5.23
C ALA A 71 8.18 1.08 -5.52
N ASP A 72 8.05 2.21 -6.19
CA ASP A 72 9.10 3.18 -6.52
C ASP A 72 9.77 3.80 -5.29
N LEU A 73 9.07 3.85 -4.14
CA LEU A 73 9.65 4.30 -2.88
C LEU A 73 10.66 3.29 -2.32
N GLY A 74 10.71 2.07 -2.88
CA GLY A 74 11.62 1.01 -2.48
C GLY A 74 11.12 0.18 -1.30
N ILE A 75 9.80 0.12 -1.06
CA ILE A 75 9.22 -0.65 0.06
C ILE A 75 9.63 -2.13 0.03
N TYR A 76 9.82 -2.71 -1.16
CA TYR A 76 10.23 -4.10 -1.38
C TYR A 76 11.74 -4.33 -1.31
N ASP A 77 12.53 -3.30 -1.04
CA ASP A 77 13.98 -3.45 -0.97
C ASP A 77 14.46 -3.86 0.42
N PHE A 78 13.59 -3.78 1.43
CA PHE A 78 13.90 -4.16 2.82
C PHE A 78 13.60 -5.63 3.09
N THR A 79 12.75 -6.25 2.26
CA THR A 79 12.17 -7.55 2.53
C THR A 79 12.50 -8.58 1.45
N CYS A 80 12.58 -9.86 1.84
CA CYS A 80 12.53 -11.01 0.93
C CYS A 80 11.13 -11.16 0.33
N TYR A 81 10.11 -11.00 1.17
CA TYR A 81 8.72 -10.92 0.75
C TYR A 81 7.97 -9.94 1.65
N LEU A 82 6.95 -9.33 1.07
CA LEU A 82 5.96 -8.50 1.75
C LEU A 82 4.62 -8.83 1.10
N PHE A 83 3.72 -9.41 1.88
CA PHE A 83 2.43 -9.89 1.40
C PHE A 83 1.33 -9.41 2.34
N LEU A 84 0.28 -8.84 1.76
CA LEU A 84 -0.94 -8.49 2.48
C LEU A 84 -1.99 -9.54 2.16
N ASP A 85 -2.52 -10.16 3.21
CA ASP A 85 -3.64 -11.08 3.13
C ASP A 85 -4.90 -10.41 3.68
N PHE A 86 -6.02 -10.69 3.04
CA PHE A 86 -7.34 -10.25 3.47
C PHE A 86 -8.26 -11.45 3.40
N TYR A 87 -8.76 -11.87 4.56
CA TYR A 87 -9.62 -13.05 4.67
C TYR A 87 -10.75 -12.80 5.66
N LYS A 88 -11.98 -12.82 5.17
CA LYS A 88 -13.21 -12.68 5.98
C LYS A 88 -13.21 -11.41 6.87
N GLY A 89 -12.72 -10.31 6.34
CA GLY A 89 -12.63 -9.03 7.06
C GLY A 89 -11.42 -8.90 8.00
N THR A 90 -10.58 -9.93 8.11
CA THR A 90 -9.29 -9.87 8.79
C THR A 90 -8.23 -9.49 7.78
N SER A 91 -7.36 -8.55 8.16
CA SER A 91 -6.23 -8.12 7.35
C SER A 91 -4.92 -8.45 8.07
N THR A 92 -3.99 -9.05 7.36
CA THR A 92 -2.71 -9.48 7.93
C THR A 92 -1.56 -9.10 7.01
N LEU A 93 -0.50 -8.53 7.59
CA LEU A 93 0.76 -8.30 6.89
C LEU A 93 1.77 -9.39 7.25
N TYR A 94 2.18 -10.14 6.24
CA TYR A 94 3.29 -11.06 6.31
C TYR A 94 4.53 -10.43 5.70
N LEU A 95 5.64 -10.38 6.45
CA LEU A 95 6.89 -9.87 5.92
C LEU A 95 8.10 -10.62 6.47
N LYS A 96 9.15 -10.69 5.67
CA LYS A 96 10.47 -11.16 6.11
C LYS A 96 11.53 -10.20 5.63
N TYR A 97 12.32 -9.64 6.55
CA TYR A 97 13.43 -8.77 6.17
C TYR A 97 14.55 -9.55 5.48
N PHE A 98 15.27 -8.92 4.56
CA PHE A 98 16.19 -9.63 3.69
C PHE A 98 17.44 -10.20 4.40
N LEU A 99 17.85 -9.61 5.54
CA LEU A 99 18.96 -10.09 6.37
C LEU A 99 18.51 -10.89 7.59
N GLU A 100 17.21 -11.14 7.73
CA GLU A 100 16.67 -11.81 8.91
C GLU A 100 16.04 -13.15 8.50
N SER A 101 16.12 -14.13 9.40
CA SER A 101 15.57 -15.46 9.15
C SER A 101 14.08 -15.55 9.49
N GLU A 102 13.60 -14.67 10.37
CA GLU A 102 12.26 -14.69 10.94
C GLU A 102 11.18 -14.28 9.93
N ASN A 103 10.06 -15.01 9.97
CA ASN A 103 8.82 -14.63 9.29
C ASN A 103 7.99 -13.84 10.29
N LEU A 104 7.63 -12.61 9.95
CA LEU A 104 6.84 -11.73 10.81
C LEU A 104 5.41 -11.66 10.29
N GLU A 105 4.49 -11.64 11.24
CA GLU A 105 3.05 -11.52 11.03
C GLU A 105 2.52 -10.36 11.87
N PHE A 106 1.73 -9.49 11.26
CA PHE A 106 1.11 -8.36 11.92
C PHE A 106 -0.39 -8.36 11.63
N ASP A 107 -1.20 -8.44 12.69
CA ASP A 107 -2.64 -8.20 12.60
C ASP A 107 -2.91 -6.72 12.31
N LEU A 108 -3.64 -6.47 11.25
CA LEU A 108 -4.02 -5.14 10.76
C LEU A 108 -5.54 -4.92 10.84
N THR A 109 -6.27 -5.82 11.50
CA THR A 109 -7.73 -5.77 11.58
C THR A 109 -8.19 -4.44 12.16
N GLY A 110 -9.17 -3.82 11.50
CA GLY A 110 -9.70 -2.51 11.87
C GLY A 110 -8.95 -1.30 11.29
N LEU A 111 -7.80 -1.51 10.63
CA LEU A 111 -7.08 -0.44 9.96
C LEU A 111 -7.63 -0.18 8.55
N GLY A 112 -7.69 1.10 8.16
CA GLY A 112 -8.00 1.55 6.81
C GLY A 112 -6.82 1.43 5.85
N THR A 113 -7.08 1.54 4.53
CA THR A 113 -6.04 1.40 3.49
C THR A 113 -4.84 2.30 3.72
N THR A 114 -5.08 3.58 4.04
CA THR A 114 -4.02 4.56 4.29
C THR A 114 -3.17 4.20 5.51
N GLU A 115 -3.80 3.68 6.57
CA GLU A 115 -3.11 3.29 7.80
C GLU A 115 -2.26 2.04 7.59
N ILE A 116 -2.77 1.06 6.83
CA ILE A 116 -2.02 -0.14 6.44
C ILE A 116 -0.77 0.25 5.63
N ILE A 117 -0.91 1.13 4.63
CA ILE A 117 0.23 1.60 3.82
C ILE A 117 1.23 2.38 4.69
N TYR A 118 0.74 3.25 5.57
CA TYR A 118 1.61 3.98 6.50
C TYR A 118 2.38 3.02 7.42
N LEU A 119 1.74 1.98 7.95
CA LEU A 119 2.40 0.95 8.74
C LEU A 119 3.47 0.22 7.92
N ILE A 120 3.21 -0.08 6.65
CA ILE A 120 4.21 -0.65 5.75
C ILE A 120 5.40 0.31 5.60
N PHE A 121 5.18 1.63 5.49
CA PHE A 121 6.28 2.59 5.47
C PHE A 121 7.09 2.55 6.76
N GLN A 122 6.42 2.49 7.93
CA GLN A 122 7.08 2.34 9.23
C GLN A 122 7.94 1.07 9.32
N LYS A 123 7.48 -0.04 8.74
CA LYS A 123 8.24 -1.30 8.69
C LYS A 123 9.32 -1.32 7.62
N THR A 124 9.29 -0.41 6.63
CA THR A 124 10.22 -0.42 5.49
C THR A 124 10.99 0.88 5.37
N ILE A 125 10.55 1.82 4.54
CA ILE A 125 11.28 3.04 4.17
C ILE A 125 11.53 4.01 5.34
N PHE A 126 10.76 3.92 6.43
CA PHE A 126 10.99 4.69 7.66
C PHE A 126 11.70 3.89 8.74
N SER A 127 11.88 2.59 8.56
CA SER A 127 12.65 1.77 9.48
C SER A 127 14.15 2.08 9.37
N ASP A 128 14.91 1.55 10.31
CA ASP A 128 16.38 1.53 10.24
C ASP A 128 16.90 0.18 9.75
N LYS A 129 16.01 -0.64 9.15
CA LYS A 129 16.39 -1.93 8.58
C LYS A 129 17.27 -1.71 7.35
N PRO A 130 18.24 -2.61 7.11
CA PRO A 130 19.09 -2.50 5.95
C PRO A 130 18.26 -2.70 4.66
N LYS A 131 18.74 -2.10 3.58
CA LYS A 131 18.15 -2.19 2.24
C LYS A 131 18.98 -3.14 1.36
N ARG A 132 18.32 -4.00 0.59
CA ARG A 132 18.94 -4.80 -0.48
C ARG A 132 19.42 -3.87 -1.60
N ARG A 133 20.66 -4.04 -2.03
CA ARG A 133 21.19 -3.34 -3.20
C ARG A 133 20.55 -3.93 -4.47
N ARG A 134 19.91 -3.08 -5.28
CA ARG A 134 19.48 -3.40 -6.64
C ARG A 134 20.33 -2.55 -7.60
N PHE A 135 20.96 -3.21 -8.56
CA PHE A 135 21.77 -2.58 -9.61
C PHE A 135 20.92 -2.38 -10.85
#